data_AF-A0A0F9HLM3-F1
#
_entry.id   AF-A0A0F9HLM3-F1
#
_cell.length_a   1.000
_cell.length_b   1.000
_cell.length_c   1.000
_cell.angle_alpha   90.00
_cell.angle_beta   90.00
_cell.angle_gamma   90.00
#
_symmetry.space_group_name_H-M   'P 1'
#
loop_
_entity.id
_entity.type
_entity.pdbx_description
1 polymer ?
#
loop_
_entity_poly.entity_id
_entity_poly.type
_entity_poly.pdbx_seq_one_letter_code
_entity_poly.pdbx_strand_id
1 'polypeptide(L)'
;MPKIGDTYVPNIGPEDSKLLLVGEAPGGQEEIDQEPFVGDAGEKLTKVLGRNAISRSQVRLCNLSNYRPFPNNEFVHLLDTPQLERGLVNLRDSIRKHKPTVIGAMGNWPLYYLTGKQGKSPGTGITNWRGSALPCTLEGCEGVKVIPTFHPSYINRDRKKYPIFDMDMKFIIEESEFPEIKQPEENFIIDPQGDLLEITTKNFLNADYLDVDIETYGMDIACIGFAASKSDAVCFGSLGSSSVRGAVTRLLHSGIPLSFHFGTFDTTVLDLNGYEVDNWIQNYKWDTHTAQHVMWLELPRSLAFLNSVYSHPRRPYYKHERKGEAGDADSKSWNPKMTKKHTLMVYNCRDVCSTQESRVIQQEKIENGPESWTRFFEFEMEQ
;
A
#
# COMPACT_ATOMS: atom_id res chain seq x y z
N MET A 1 -1.63 30.70 23.95
CA MET A 1 -1.54 30.42 22.50
C MET A 1 -0.22 29.71 22.24
N PRO A 2 -0.17 28.69 21.37
CA PRO A 2 1.09 28.10 20.96
C PRO A 2 2.01 29.19 20.40
N LYS A 3 3.30 29.11 20.71
CA LYS A 3 4.29 30.04 20.14
C LYS A 3 4.72 29.47 18.78
N ILE A 4 4.80 30.32 17.77
CA ILE A 4 5.35 29.94 16.46
C ILE A 4 6.67 30.69 16.31
N GLY A 5 7.67 30.06 15.70
CA GLY A 5 8.92 30.74 15.37
C GLY A 5 8.67 31.93 14.43
N ASP A 6 9.42 33.00 14.61
CA ASP A 6 9.30 34.22 13.78
C ASP A 6 10.18 34.16 12.53
N THR A 7 11.09 33.17 12.45
CA THR A 7 12.00 32.99 11.31
C THR A 7 11.32 32.19 10.20
N TYR A 8 11.30 32.77 9.00
CA TYR A 8 10.83 32.10 7.79
C TYR A 8 11.93 31.20 7.20
N VAL A 9 11.62 29.93 6.98
CA VAL A 9 12.51 28.97 6.31
C VAL A 9 12.00 28.71 4.89
N PRO A 10 12.72 29.13 3.84
CA PRO A 10 12.29 28.99 2.45
C PRO A 10 12.28 27.53 1.97
N ASN A 11 11.53 27.29 0.90
CA ASN A 11 11.66 26.07 0.11
C ASN A 11 12.94 26.15 -0.75
N ILE A 12 13.69 25.06 -0.86
CA ILE A 12 15.00 25.03 -1.56
C ILE A 12 15.03 23.96 -2.65
N GLY A 13 15.80 24.20 -3.71
CA GLY A 13 16.02 23.29 -4.83
C GLY A 13 15.55 23.86 -6.16
N PRO A 14 15.77 23.15 -7.28
CA PRO A 14 15.48 23.63 -8.63
C PRO A 14 13.99 23.97 -8.82
N GLU A 15 13.72 25.01 -9.61
CA GLU A 15 12.36 25.39 -9.98
C GLU A 15 11.74 24.43 -11.01
N ASP A 16 12.54 23.67 -11.74
CA ASP A 16 12.11 22.68 -12.73
C ASP A 16 12.18 21.24 -12.20
N SER A 17 12.29 21.07 -10.88
CA SER A 17 12.38 19.75 -10.26
C SER A 17 11.13 18.91 -10.51
N LYS A 18 11.30 17.74 -11.13
CA LYS A 18 10.25 16.72 -11.30
C LYS A 18 9.79 16.13 -9.96
N LEU A 19 10.67 16.11 -8.96
CA LEU A 19 10.43 15.54 -7.64
C LEU A 19 10.36 16.64 -6.58
N LEU A 20 9.20 16.77 -5.95
CA LEU A 20 8.97 17.63 -4.80
C LEU A 20 8.87 16.78 -3.53
N LEU A 21 9.64 17.07 -2.50
CA LEU A 21 9.52 16.40 -1.20
C LEU A 21 8.94 17.38 -0.18
N VAL A 22 7.84 17.00 0.46
CA VAL A 22 7.07 17.89 1.35
C VAL A 22 7.04 17.30 2.76
N GLY A 23 7.64 18.01 3.71
CA GLY A 23 7.54 17.72 5.15
C GLY A 23 6.48 18.56 5.87
N GLU A 24 6.49 18.46 7.18
CA GLU A 24 5.51 19.12 8.06
C GLU A 24 5.85 20.61 8.25
N ALA A 25 6.97 20.90 8.91
CA ALA A 25 7.45 22.23 9.23
C ALA A 25 8.95 22.19 9.58
N PRO A 26 9.67 23.33 9.58
CA PRO A 26 11.05 23.42 10.04
C PRO A 26 11.23 22.94 11.48
N GLY A 27 12.36 22.29 11.75
CA GLY A 27 12.85 22.03 13.10
C GLY A 27 13.78 23.15 13.58
N GLY A 28 14.51 22.88 14.67
CA GLY A 28 15.39 23.88 15.27
C GLY A 28 16.64 24.19 14.45
N GLN A 29 17.24 23.17 13.81
CA GLN A 29 18.41 23.40 12.96
C GLN A 29 18.00 24.12 11.66
N GLU A 30 16.86 23.73 11.09
CA GLU A 30 16.29 24.39 9.90
C GLU A 30 15.97 25.87 10.15
N GLU A 31 15.52 26.23 11.37
CA GLU A 31 15.27 27.62 11.77
C GLU A 31 16.56 28.45 11.88
N ILE A 32 17.67 27.83 12.33
CA ILE A 32 18.98 28.48 12.47
C ILE A 32 19.64 28.67 11.10
N ASP A 33 19.66 27.61 10.30
CA ASP A 33 20.36 27.57 9.02
C ASP A 33 19.52 28.16 7.87
N GLN A 34 18.21 28.36 8.10
CA GLN A 34 17.24 28.81 7.11
C GLN A 34 17.17 27.91 5.87
N GLU A 35 17.38 26.61 6.08
CA GLU A 35 17.29 25.58 5.06
C GLU A 35 16.41 24.42 5.53
N PRO A 36 15.52 23.86 4.69
CA PRO A 36 14.66 22.75 5.09
C PRO A 36 15.46 21.44 5.12
N PHE A 37 15.17 20.53 6.06
CA PHE A 37 15.82 19.21 6.16
C PHE A 37 17.36 19.29 6.26
N VAL A 38 17.90 20.03 7.23
CA VAL A 38 19.36 20.10 7.47
C VAL A 38 19.78 19.50 8.81
N GLY A 39 18.83 19.22 9.72
CA GLY A 39 19.12 18.44 10.92
C GLY A 39 19.24 16.93 10.65
N ASP A 40 19.24 16.12 11.71
CA ASP A 40 19.39 14.65 11.65
C ASP A 40 18.43 13.97 10.66
N ALA A 41 17.19 14.46 10.61
CA ALA A 41 16.17 13.97 9.68
C ALA A 41 16.57 14.23 8.22
N GLY A 42 17.17 15.38 7.96
CA GLY A 42 17.67 15.79 6.66
C GLY A 42 18.92 15.04 6.20
N GLU A 43 19.82 14.71 7.12
CA GLU A 43 20.99 13.87 6.82
C GLU A 43 20.55 12.48 6.36
N LYS A 44 19.54 11.89 7.02
CA LYS A 44 18.98 10.60 6.60
C LYS A 44 18.30 10.66 5.24
N LEU A 45 17.51 11.70 5.00
CA LEU A 45 16.91 11.92 3.69
C LEU A 45 17.99 11.99 2.60
N THR A 46 19.05 12.77 2.85
CA THR A 46 20.18 12.91 1.92
C THR A 46 20.88 11.58 1.65
N LYS A 47 21.10 10.75 2.68
CA LYS A 47 21.66 9.39 2.53
C LYS A 47 20.78 8.49 1.67
N VAL A 48 19.45 8.52 1.88
CA VAL A 48 18.51 7.70 1.12
C VAL A 48 18.41 8.17 -0.34
N LEU A 49 18.38 9.48 -0.59
CA LEU A 49 18.46 10.03 -1.95
C LEU A 49 19.74 9.56 -2.66
N GLY A 50 20.89 9.67 -2.01
CA GLY A 50 22.18 9.23 -2.57
C GLY A 50 22.24 7.73 -2.88
N ARG A 51 21.64 6.88 -2.03
CA ARG A 51 21.51 5.43 -2.27
C ARG A 51 20.67 5.10 -3.50
N ASN A 52 19.71 5.96 -3.83
CA ASN A 52 18.85 5.86 -5.00
C ASN A 52 19.34 6.73 -6.17
N ALA A 53 20.64 7.07 -6.19
CA ALA A 53 21.32 7.81 -7.25
C ALA A 53 20.73 9.20 -7.58
N ILE A 54 20.08 9.84 -6.60
CA ILE A 54 19.56 11.21 -6.71
C ILE A 54 20.33 12.11 -5.74
N SER A 55 20.86 13.22 -6.24
CA SER A 55 21.48 14.23 -5.37
C SER A 55 20.41 15.13 -4.74
N ARG A 56 20.67 15.61 -3.52
CA ARG A 56 19.80 16.58 -2.83
C ARG A 56 19.55 17.84 -3.67
N SER A 57 20.52 18.28 -4.48
CA SER A 57 20.40 19.44 -5.36
C SER A 57 19.47 19.23 -6.57
N GLN A 58 19.08 17.98 -6.87
CA GLN A 58 18.13 17.67 -7.94
C GLN A 58 16.67 17.65 -7.47
N VAL A 59 16.44 17.72 -6.15
CA VAL A 59 15.10 17.67 -5.57
C VAL A 59 14.72 19.02 -5.00
N ARG A 60 13.43 19.34 -5.07
CA ARG A 60 12.87 20.51 -4.39
C ARG A 60 12.33 20.08 -3.04
N LEU A 61 12.83 20.70 -1.98
CA LEU A 61 12.48 20.43 -0.59
C LEU A 61 11.57 21.53 -0.07
N CYS A 62 10.40 21.12 0.41
CA CYS A 62 9.35 22.00 0.91
C CYS A 62 8.81 21.50 2.25
N ASN A 63 8.07 22.38 2.93
CA ASN A 63 7.22 22.02 4.07
C ASN A 63 5.81 22.60 3.87
N LEU A 64 4.83 22.05 4.59
CA LEU A 64 3.48 22.63 4.63
C LEU A 64 3.48 24.02 5.27
N SER A 65 4.27 24.20 6.34
CA SER A 65 4.53 25.50 6.97
C SER A 65 6.00 25.87 6.82
N ASN A 66 6.28 27.16 6.60
CA ASN A 66 7.65 27.71 6.57
C ASN A 66 8.14 28.18 7.94
N TYR A 67 7.36 27.96 9.00
CA TYR A 67 7.67 28.41 10.36
C TYR A 67 7.66 27.23 11.33
N ARG A 68 8.59 27.25 12.28
CA ARG A 68 8.76 26.22 13.30
C ARG A 68 7.63 26.26 14.35
N PRO A 69 6.95 25.13 14.65
CA PRO A 69 6.00 25.04 15.77
C PRO A 69 6.68 24.96 17.13
N PHE A 70 6.08 25.56 18.17
CA PHE A 70 6.41 25.30 19.57
C PHE A 70 5.18 24.95 20.41
N PRO A 71 5.35 24.13 21.47
CA PRO A 71 6.58 23.41 21.86
C PRO A 71 6.94 22.21 20.98
N ASN A 72 8.17 21.70 21.14
CA ASN A 72 8.63 20.40 20.63
C ASN A 72 8.55 20.15 19.11
N ASN A 73 8.40 21.19 18.28
CA ASN A 73 8.21 21.05 16.83
C ASN A 73 6.95 20.24 16.46
N GLU A 74 5.92 20.22 17.32
CA GLU A 74 4.70 19.49 17.05
C GLU A 74 3.78 20.28 16.10
N PHE A 75 3.54 19.72 14.91
CA PHE A 75 2.76 20.39 13.86
C PHE A 75 1.32 20.75 14.29
N VAL A 76 0.73 20.03 15.25
CA VAL A 76 -0.61 20.34 15.79
C VAL A 76 -0.73 21.78 16.31
N HIS A 77 0.39 22.40 16.72
CA HIS A 77 0.43 23.78 17.18
C HIS A 77 0.36 24.83 16.05
N LEU A 78 0.44 24.41 14.79
CA LEU A 78 0.24 25.26 13.61
C LEU A 78 -1.21 25.25 13.09
N LEU A 79 -2.06 24.34 13.58
CA LEU A 79 -3.45 24.28 13.15
C LEU A 79 -4.17 25.58 13.46
N ASP A 80 -4.99 26.05 12.52
CA ASP A 80 -5.75 27.30 12.60
C ASP A 80 -4.89 28.56 12.78
N THR A 81 -3.66 28.55 12.25
CA THR A 81 -2.73 29.70 12.32
C THR A 81 -2.54 30.36 10.95
N PRO A 82 -2.36 31.71 10.90
CA PRO A 82 -2.04 32.40 9.65
C PRO A 82 -0.71 31.97 9.02
N GLN A 83 0.21 31.42 9.81
CA GLN A 83 1.49 30.88 9.34
C GLN A 83 1.29 29.62 8.51
N LEU A 84 0.42 28.71 8.96
CA LEU A 84 0.07 27.52 8.20
C LEU A 84 -0.69 27.88 6.92
N GLU A 85 -1.68 28.77 7.00
CA GLU A 85 -2.42 29.23 5.82
C GLU A 85 -1.49 29.81 4.74
N ARG A 86 -0.56 30.68 5.14
CA ARG A 86 0.46 31.23 4.23
C ARG A 86 1.38 30.15 3.67
N GLY A 87 1.82 29.19 4.50
CA GLY A 87 2.65 28.07 4.05
C GLY A 87 1.95 27.21 2.99
N LEU A 88 0.66 26.91 3.20
CA LEU A 88 -0.16 26.15 2.24
C LEU A 88 -0.37 26.93 0.94
N VAL A 89 -0.60 28.24 1.00
CA VAL A 89 -0.66 29.10 -0.21
C VAL A 89 0.68 29.08 -0.96
N ASN A 90 1.79 29.25 -0.25
CA ASN A 90 3.13 29.20 -0.86
C ASN A 90 3.42 27.85 -1.52
N LEU A 91 3.06 26.75 -0.86
CA LEU A 91 3.23 25.40 -1.39
C LEU A 91 2.36 25.17 -2.62
N ARG A 92 1.08 25.58 -2.58
CA ARG A 92 0.15 25.53 -3.71
C ARG A 92 0.70 26.28 -4.92
N ASP A 93 1.16 27.52 -4.71
CA ASP A 93 1.68 28.35 -5.78
C ASP A 93 2.99 27.77 -6.34
N SER A 94 3.83 27.18 -5.48
CA SER A 94 5.02 26.43 -5.89
C SER A 94 4.65 25.21 -6.75
N ILE A 95 3.66 24.40 -6.36
CA ILE A 95 3.22 23.23 -7.14
C ILE A 95 2.66 23.68 -8.50
N ARG A 96 1.83 24.72 -8.53
CA ARG A 96 1.24 25.27 -9.76
C ARG A 96 2.29 25.82 -10.72
N LYS A 97 3.27 26.55 -10.19
CA LYS A 97 4.35 27.16 -10.98
C LYS A 97 5.26 26.09 -11.57
N HIS A 98 5.67 25.12 -10.75
CA HIS A 98 6.72 24.17 -11.11
C HIS A 98 6.21 22.87 -11.73
N LYS A 99 4.93 22.53 -11.53
CA LYS A 99 4.27 21.33 -12.08
C LYS A 99 5.12 20.05 -11.90
N PRO A 100 5.47 19.69 -10.65
CA PRO A 100 6.26 18.49 -10.41
C PRO A 100 5.52 17.26 -10.93
N THR A 101 6.29 16.28 -11.40
CA THR A 101 5.76 14.98 -11.83
C THR A 101 5.22 14.20 -10.65
N VAL A 102 5.87 14.30 -9.48
CA VAL A 102 5.46 13.63 -8.26
C VAL A 102 5.81 14.43 -7.01
N ILE A 103 4.96 14.30 -5.99
CA ILE A 103 5.16 14.83 -4.64
C ILE A 103 5.36 13.67 -3.66
N GLY A 104 6.54 13.59 -3.04
CA GLY A 104 6.79 12.73 -1.89
C GLY A 104 6.26 13.38 -0.60
N ALA A 105 5.12 12.91 -0.11
CA ALA A 105 4.49 13.44 1.11
C ALA A 105 5.05 12.74 2.35
N MET A 106 5.90 13.42 3.10
CA MET A 106 6.65 12.83 4.22
C MET A 106 5.93 13.05 5.55
N GLY A 107 5.24 12.01 6.05
CA GLY A 107 4.53 12.06 7.33
C GLY A 107 3.02 12.25 7.22
N ASN A 108 2.36 12.32 8.37
CA ASN A 108 0.89 12.31 8.42
C ASN A 108 0.26 13.61 7.93
N TRP A 109 0.87 14.76 8.24
CA TRP A 109 0.29 16.04 7.84
C TRP A 109 0.41 16.30 6.34
N PRO A 110 1.57 16.04 5.68
CA PRO A 110 1.66 16.10 4.22
C PRO A 110 0.68 15.15 3.53
N LEU A 111 0.52 13.92 4.03
CA LEU A 111 -0.50 13.00 3.56
C LEU A 111 -1.89 13.66 3.60
N TYR A 112 -2.29 14.20 4.75
CA TYR A 112 -3.60 14.79 4.97
C TYR A 112 -3.85 16.02 4.07
N TYR A 113 -2.95 17.01 4.10
CA TYR A 113 -3.15 18.26 3.37
C TYR A 113 -3.06 18.11 1.85
N LEU A 114 -2.24 17.18 1.36
CA LEU A 114 -2.07 16.98 -0.08
C LEU A 114 -3.12 16.05 -0.68
N THR A 115 -3.70 15.12 0.09
CA THR A 115 -4.57 14.06 -0.48
C THR A 115 -5.93 13.90 0.19
N GLY A 116 -6.15 14.56 1.32
CA GLY A 116 -7.32 14.36 2.19
C GLY A 116 -7.35 13.00 2.89
N LYS A 117 -6.37 12.12 2.67
CA LYS A 117 -6.31 10.80 3.30
C LYS A 117 -5.81 10.88 4.75
N GLN A 118 -6.36 10.01 5.59
CA GLN A 118 -6.07 9.97 7.02
C GLN A 118 -6.40 8.59 7.62
N GLY A 119 -6.06 8.41 8.90
CA GLY A 119 -6.56 7.33 9.75
C GLY A 119 -7.88 7.74 10.43
N LYS A 120 -8.00 7.45 11.73
CA LYS A 120 -9.20 7.77 12.52
C LYS A 120 -9.43 9.28 12.71
N SER A 121 -8.39 10.09 12.54
CA SER A 121 -8.41 11.54 12.66
C SER A 121 -7.34 12.19 11.78
N PRO A 122 -7.43 13.51 11.49
CA PRO A 122 -6.37 14.25 10.83
C PRO A 122 -5.03 14.06 11.56
N GLY A 123 -3.92 14.05 10.80
CA GLY A 123 -2.60 13.81 11.38
C GLY A 123 -2.30 12.35 11.74
N THR A 124 -3.11 11.39 11.26
CA THR A 124 -2.86 9.94 11.42
C THR A 124 -2.97 9.19 10.09
N GLY A 125 -2.53 7.92 10.05
CA GLY A 125 -2.77 7.01 8.92
C GLY A 125 -1.58 6.76 7.99
N ILE A 126 -0.43 7.39 8.20
CA ILE A 126 0.73 7.23 7.31
C ILE A 126 1.19 5.77 7.15
N THR A 127 1.11 4.97 8.20
CA THR A 127 1.47 3.54 8.15
C THR A 127 0.66 2.76 7.13
N ASN A 128 -0.59 3.18 6.88
CA ASN A 128 -1.49 2.52 5.93
C ASN A 128 -1.35 3.09 4.52
N TRP A 129 -1.31 4.42 4.39
CA TRP A 129 -1.36 5.11 3.09
C TRP A 129 -0.01 5.25 2.40
N ARG A 130 1.11 5.00 3.11
CA ARG A 130 2.44 5.02 2.52
C ARG A 130 2.56 4.09 1.29
N GLY A 131 3.35 4.52 0.31
CA GLY A 131 3.53 3.76 -0.93
C GLY A 131 2.30 3.74 -1.86
N SER A 132 1.22 4.47 -1.56
CA SER A 132 0.08 4.63 -2.47
C SER A 132 0.32 5.79 -3.44
N ALA A 133 0.06 5.59 -4.73
CA ALA A 133 0.00 6.67 -5.71
C ALA A 133 -1.40 7.32 -5.68
N LEU A 134 -1.49 8.54 -5.14
CA LEU A 134 -2.73 9.25 -4.87
C LEU A 134 -2.78 10.57 -5.66
N PRO A 135 -3.97 11.04 -6.08
CA PRO A 135 -4.11 12.36 -6.64
C PRO A 135 -4.01 13.43 -5.55
N CYS A 136 -3.34 14.53 -5.87
CA CYS A 136 -3.36 15.72 -5.05
C CYS A 136 -4.78 16.32 -5.04
N THR A 137 -5.24 16.76 -3.88
CA THR A 137 -6.54 17.40 -3.64
C THR A 137 -6.40 18.85 -3.21
N LEU A 138 -5.17 19.39 -3.19
CA LEU A 138 -4.93 20.80 -2.91
C LEU A 138 -5.49 21.64 -4.07
N GLU A 139 -6.24 22.68 -3.74
CA GLU A 139 -6.96 23.51 -4.73
C GLU A 139 -6.05 23.97 -5.88
N GLY A 140 -6.47 23.75 -7.12
CA GLY A 140 -5.73 24.06 -8.36
C GLY A 140 -4.41 23.31 -8.53
N CYS A 141 -4.19 22.23 -7.79
CA CYS A 141 -3.11 21.25 -7.98
C CYS A 141 -3.70 19.86 -8.22
N GLU A 142 -4.98 19.76 -8.59
CA GLU A 142 -5.70 18.50 -8.67
C GLU A 142 -5.03 17.55 -9.67
N GLY A 143 -4.90 16.28 -9.25
CA GLY A 143 -4.36 15.23 -10.11
C GLY A 143 -2.83 15.15 -10.17
N VAL A 144 -2.09 16.10 -9.58
CA VAL A 144 -0.63 15.92 -9.38
C VAL A 144 -0.42 14.68 -8.50
N LYS A 145 0.48 13.78 -8.91
CA LYS A 145 0.72 12.53 -8.19
C LYS A 145 1.38 12.79 -6.85
N VAL A 146 0.82 12.20 -5.79
CA VAL A 146 1.33 12.25 -4.43
C VAL A 146 1.59 10.83 -3.96
N ILE A 147 2.80 10.57 -3.46
CA ILE A 147 3.18 9.29 -2.87
C ILE A 147 3.61 9.54 -1.43
N PRO A 148 2.82 9.08 -0.44
CA PRO A 148 3.15 9.26 0.96
C PRO A 148 4.28 8.31 1.40
N THR A 149 5.10 8.77 2.34
CA THR A 149 6.13 7.97 3.01
C THR A 149 6.31 8.43 4.46
N PHE A 150 7.05 7.66 5.26
CA PHE A 150 7.38 8.07 6.62
C PHE A 150 8.20 9.36 6.64
N HIS A 151 7.94 10.21 7.63
CA HIS A 151 8.80 11.38 7.85
C HIS A 151 10.20 10.92 8.30
N PRO A 152 11.30 11.50 7.78
CA PRO A 152 12.66 11.07 8.15
C PRO A 152 12.96 11.13 9.66
N SER A 153 12.35 12.07 10.39
CA SER A 153 12.46 12.14 11.87
C SER A 153 11.80 10.94 12.58
N TYR A 154 10.79 10.31 11.99
CA TYR A 154 10.22 9.07 12.54
C TYR A 154 11.24 7.93 12.49
N ILE A 155 12.08 7.90 11.45
CA ILE A 155 13.15 6.91 11.31
C ILE A 155 14.29 7.13 12.32
N ASN A 156 14.41 8.31 12.95
CA ASN A 156 15.28 8.53 14.11
C ASN A 156 14.75 7.79 15.34
N ARG A 157 13.44 7.80 15.53
CA ARG A 157 12.78 7.16 16.68
C ARG A 157 12.68 5.65 16.50
N ASP A 158 12.40 5.20 15.27
CA ASP A 158 12.33 3.77 14.93
C ASP A 158 13.21 3.45 13.71
N ARG A 159 14.45 3.06 13.98
CA ARG A 159 15.44 2.71 12.94
C ARG A 159 15.04 1.48 12.13
N LYS A 160 14.17 0.60 12.66
CA LYS A 160 13.69 -0.60 11.96
C LYS A 160 12.84 -0.25 10.73
N LYS A 161 12.35 0.98 10.65
CA LYS A 161 11.58 1.49 9.50
C LYS A 161 12.46 2.04 8.37
N TYR A 162 13.78 2.10 8.55
CA TYR A 162 14.69 2.61 7.52
C TYR A 162 14.60 1.84 6.18
N PRO A 163 14.58 0.49 6.15
CA PRO A 163 14.45 -0.23 4.88
C PRO A 163 13.13 0.08 4.16
N ILE A 164 12.05 0.20 4.95
CA ILE A 164 10.71 0.50 4.47
C ILE A 164 10.67 1.92 3.86
N PHE A 165 11.30 2.90 4.54
CA PHE A 165 11.47 4.27 4.01
C PHE A 165 12.32 4.32 2.73
N ASP A 166 13.42 3.55 2.65
CA ASP A 166 14.26 3.43 1.45
C ASP A 166 13.44 2.86 0.26
N MET A 167 12.63 1.83 0.50
CA MET A 167 11.74 1.24 -0.52
C MET A 167 10.68 2.23 -1.05
N ASP A 168 10.12 3.08 -0.19
CA ASP A 168 9.20 4.13 -0.64
C ASP A 168 9.91 5.22 -1.41
N MET A 169 11.08 5.66 -0.94
CA MET A 169 11.84 6.70 -1.63
C MET A 169 12.28 6.22 -3.02
N LYS A 170 12.69 4.96 -3.15
CA LYS A 170 12.93 4.33 -4.44
C LYS A 170 11.71 4.41 -5.35
N PHE A 171 10.54 4.01 -4.85
CA PHE A 171 9.29 4.08 -5.61
C PHE A 171 8.90 5.52 -5.99
N ILE A 172 9.05 6.47 -5.09
CA ILE A 172 8.81 7.91 -5.36
C ILE A 172 9.70 8.41 -6.50
N ILE A 173 10.98 8.02 -6.49
CA ILE A 173 11.96 8.42 -7.51
C ILE A 173 11.60 7.78 -8.86
N GLU A 174 11.30 6.48 -8.89
CA GLU A 174 10.86 5.79 -10.12
C GLU A 174 9.60 6.44 -10.70
N GLU A 175 8.62 6.74 -9.86
CA GLU A 175 7.38 7.40 -10.26
C GLU A 175 7.56 8.87 -10.65
N SER A 176 8.71 9.49 -10.37
CA SER A 176 9.03 10.84 -10.80
C SER A 176 9.33 10.95 -12.30
N GLU A 177 9.47 9.83 -13.01
CA GLU A 177 9.71 9.80 -14.45
C GLU A 177 8.43 9.87 -15.30
N PHE A 178 7.26 9.63 -14.72
CA PHE A 178 5.97 9.63 -15.44
C PHE A 178 4.91 10.38 -14.62
N PRO A 179 4.17 11.34 -15.18
CA PRO A 179 3.18 12.13 -14.44
C PRO A 179 1.89 11.36 -14.12
N GLU A 180 1.62 10.28 -14.84
CA GLU A 180 0.36 9.56 -14.70
C GLU A 180 0.30 8.82 -13.36
N ILE A 181 -0.90 8.78 -12.79
CA ILE A 181 -1.25 7.90 -11.67
C ILE A 181 -1.76 6.61 -12.29
N LYS A 182 -0.86 5.64 -12.49
CA LYS A 182 -1.23 4.32 -12.99
C LYS A 182 -1.78 3.50 -11.82
N GLN A 183 -2.88 2.80 -12.06
CA GLN A 183 -3.43 1.79 -11.15
C GLN A 183 -3.82 0.57 -12.00
N PRO A 184 -3.74 -0.65 -11.46
CA PRO A 184 -4.13 -1.81 -12.24
C PRO A 184 -5.65 -1.78 -12.45
N GLU A 185 -6.08 -2.16 -13.64
CA GLU A 185 -7.50 -2.29 -13.96
C GLU A 185 -8.16 -3.32 -13.02
N GLU A 186 -9.44 -3.14 -12.73
CA GLU A 186 -10.22 -4.01 -11.85
C GLU A 186 -11.34 -4.68 -12.66
N ASN A 187 -10.98 -5.77 -13.36
CA ASN A 187 -11.90 -6.58 -14.17
C ASN A 187 -12.57 -7.63 -13.29
N PHE A 188 -13.34 -7.18 -12.30
CA PHE A 188 -13.91 -8.06 -11.28
C PHE A 188 -15.25 -8.64 -11.69
N ILE A 189 -15.38 -9.97 -11.60
CA ILE A 189 -16.64 -10.68 -11.78
C ILE A 189 -17.19 -11.06 -10.41
N ILE A 190 -18.33 -10.47 -10.05
CA ILE A 190 -18.90 -10.60 -8.70
C ILE A 190 -20.10 -11.55 -8.72
N ASP A 191 -19.98 -12.64 -7.96
CA ASP A 191 -20.99 -13.68 -7.72
C ASP A 191 -21.71 -14.20 -8.98
N PRO A 192 -20.96 -14.64 -10.03
CA PRO A 192 -21.54 -14.99 -11.32
C PRO A 192 -22.51 -16.17 -11.21
N GLN A 193 -23.57 -16.15 -12.01
CA GLN A 193 -24.63 -17.16 -12.04
C GLN A 193 -24.91 -17.62 -13.48
N GLY A 194 -25.58 -18.78 -13.63
CA GLY A 194 -26.04 -19.27 -14.94
C GLY A 194 -24.91 -19.37 -15.97
N ASP A 195 -25.13 -18.86 -17.18
CA ASP A 195 -24.13 -18.91 -18.25
C ASP A 195 -22.86 -18.13 -17.91
N LEU A 196 -22.98 -17.01 -17.20
CA LEU A 196 -21.82 -16.22 -16.79
C LEU A 196 -20.93 -17.01 -15.83
N LEU A 197 -21.51 -17.81 -14.93
CA LEU A 197 -20.76 -18.70 -14.05
C LEU A 197 -19.90 -19.66 -14.86
N GLU A 198 -20.51 -20.38 -15.80
CA GLU A 198 -19.80 -21.38 -16.60
C GLU A 198 -18.74 -20.76 -17.52
N ILE A 199 -19.02 -19.61 -18.13
CA ILE A 199 -18.04 -18.86 -18.94
C ILE A 199 -16.87 -18.43 -18.06
N THR A 200 -17.16 -17.86 -16.89
CA THR A 200 -16.13 -17.38 -15.96
C THR A 200 -15.25 -18.53 -15.48
N THR A 201 -15.85 -19.64 -15.04
CA THR A 201 -15.10 -20.82 -14.60
C THR A 201 -14.20 -21.36 -15.71
N LYS A 202 -14.70 -21.49 -16.94
CA LYS A 202 -13.89 -21.93 -18.08
C LYS A 202 -12.73 -21.00 -18.37
N ASN A 203 -12.94 -19.68 -18.28
CA ASN A 203 -11.87 -18.71 -18.50
C ASN A 203 -10.76 -18.84 -17.45
N PHE A 204 -11.13 -18.93 -16.17
CA PHE A 204 -10.17 -19.07 -15.07
C PHE A 204 -9.46 -20.44 -15.06
N LEU A 205 -10.07 -21.49 -15.62
CA LEU A 205 -9.41 -22.79 -15.83
C LEU A 205 -8.28 -22.77 -16.88
N ASN A 206 -8.10 -21.67 -17.63
CA ASN A 206 -6.99 -21.51 -18.57
C ASN A 206 -5.84 -20.67 -17.97
N ALA A 207 -5.90 -20.29 -16.69
CA ALA A 207 -4.85 -19.52 -16.05
C ALA A 207 -3.61 -20.39 -15.78
N ASP A 208 -2.42 -19.80 -15.90
CA ASP A 208 -1.16 -20.46 -15.51
C ASP A 208 -1.05 -20.67 -14.00
N TYR A 209 -1.78 -19.85 -13.24
CA TYR A 209 -1.77 -19.81 -11.79
C TYR A 209 -3.10 -19.25 -11.28
N LEU A 210 -3.59 -19.73 -10.14
CA LEU A 210 -4.74 -19.15 -9.45
C LEU A 210 -4.36 -18.72 -8.03
N ASP A 211 -4.52 -17.43 -7.75
CA ASP A 211 -4.38 -16.90 -6.39
C ASP A 211 -5.73 -16.90 -5.69
N VAL A 212 -5.77 -17.44 -4.48
CA VAL A 212 -7.00 -17.78 -3.76
C VAL A 212 -7.00 -17.09 -2.40
N ASP A 213 -8.16 -16.55 -2.03
CA ASP A 213 -8.40 -15.95 -0.72
C ASP A 213 -9.86 -16.20 -0.32
N ILE A 214 -10.10 -16.48 0.96
CA ILE A 214 -11.45 -16.62 1.49
C ILE A 214 -11.73 -15.52 2.51
N GLU A 215 -13.00 -15.16 2.62
CA GLU A 215 -13.48 -14.36 3.74
C GLU A 215 -14.50 -15.15 4.54
N THR A 216 -14.52 -14.95 5.87
CA THR A 216 -15.34 -15.79 6.76
C THR A 216 -16.29 -14.99 7.65
N TYR A 217 -17.34 -15.67 8.12
CA TYR A 217 -18.15 -15.31 9.27
C TYR A 217 -17.91 -16.35 10.37
N GLY A 218 -16.92 -16.13 11.23
CA GLY A 218 -16.41 -17.19 12.10
C GLY A 218 -15.65 -18.24 11.28
N MET A 219 -16.12 -19.49 11.28
CA MET A 219 -15.54 -20.60 10.50
C MET A 219 -16.35 -20.93 9.24
N ASP A 220 -17.47 -20.25 9.01
CA ASP A 220 -18.25 -20.39 7.77
C ASP A 220 -17.69 -19.45 6.70
N ILE A 221 -17.58 -19.94 5.47
CA ILE A 221 -17.08 -19.13 4.35
C ILE A 221 -18.17 -18.16 3.87
N ALA A 222 -17.83 -16.87 3.87
CA ALA A 222 -18.66 -15.79 3.36
C ALA A 222 -18.53 -15.65 1.84
N CYS A 223 -17.31 -15.70 1.32
CA CYS A 223 -17.01 -15.74 -0.10
C CYS A 223 -15.62 -16.32 -0.38
N ILE A 224 -15.38 -16.73 -1.63
CA ILE A 224 -14.10 -17.25 -2.11
C ILE A 224 -13.71 -16.49 -3.37
N GLY A 225 -12.52 -15.93 -3.37
CA GLY A 225 -11.94 -15.18 -4.48
C GLY A 225 -10.91 -16.03 -5.24
N PHE A 226 -10.81 -15.76 -6.54
CA PHE A 226 -9.74 -16.26 -7.39
C PHE A 226 -9.23 -15.11 -8.27
N ALA A 227 -7.92 -14.98 -8.41
CA ALA A 227 -7.29 -14.12 -9.42
C ALA A 227 -6.49 -14.96 -10.42
N ALA A 228 -6.70 -14.68 -11.70
CA ALA A 228 -5.90 -15.25 -12.79
C ALA A 228 -4.79 -14.28 -13.24
N SER A 229 -4.95 -12.99 -12.95
CA SER A 229 -3.97 -11.95 -13.24
C SER A 229 -4.07 -10.83 -12.19
N LYS A 230 -3.20 -9.82 -12.30
CA LYS A 230 -3.27 -8.63 -11.44
C LYS A 230 -4.57 -7.84 -11.59
N SER A 231 -5.32 -8.05 -12.67
CA SER A 231 -6.54 -7.30 -12.99
C SER A 231 -7.79 -8.15 -13.04
N ASP A 232 -7.66 -9.44 -13.36
CA ASP A 232 -8.80 -10.34 -13.57
C ASP A 232 -9.02 -11.20 -12.33
N ALA A 233 -10.13 -10.93 -11.63
CA ALA A 233 -10.54 -11.68 -10.45
C ALA A 233 -12.04 -12.00 -10.48
N VAL A 234 -12.39 -13.14 -9.91
CA VAL A 234 -13.77 -13.56 -9.66
C VAL A 234 -13.96 -13.84 -8.18
N CYS A 235 -15.09 -13.41 -7.62
CA CYS A 235 -15.47 -13.75 -6.25
C CYS A 235 -16.84 -14.44 -6.22
N PHE A 236 -16.91 -15.58 -5.54
CA PHE A 236 -18.11 -16.39 -5.37
C PHE A 236 -18.67 -16.22 -3.97
N GLY A 237 -19.90 -15.73 -3.86
CA GLY A 237 -20.57 -15.50 -2.57
C GLY A 237 -21.80 -16.38 -2.35
N SER A 238 -22.39 -16.94 -3.39
CA SER A 238 -23.60 -17.78 -3.32
C SER A 238 -23.28 -19.27 -3.16
N LEU A 239 -22.43 -19.59 -2.17
CA LEU A 239 -21.85 -20.92 -1.95
C LEU A 239 -22.85 -22.02 -1.54
N GLY A 240 -24.08 -21.64 -1.17
CA GLY A 240 -25.19 -22.58 -0.97
C GLY A 240 -25.77 -23.14 -2.27
N SER A 241 -25.49 -22.51 -3.41
CA SER A 241 -25.88 -23.01 -4.73
C SER A 241 -24.95 -24.14 -5.17
N SER A 242 -25.52 -25.28 -5.58
CA SER A 242 -24.76 -26.44 -6.06
C SER A 242 -23.94 -26.11 -7.31
N SER A 243 -24.42 -25.23 -8.19
CA SER A 243 -23.68 -24.81 -9.38
C SER A 243 -22.45 -23.98 -9.02
N VAL A 244 -22.62 -23.00 -8.12
CA VAL A 244 -21.52 -22.13 -7.65
C VAL A 244 -20.48 -22.96 -6.90
N ARG A 245 -20.92 -23.83 -5.98
CA ARG A 245 -20.03 -24.73 -5.25
C ARG A 245 -19.29 -25.68 -6.19
N GLY A 246 -19.98 -26.21 -7.19
CA GLY A 246 -19.38 -27.03 -8.24
C GLY A 246 -18.31 -26.28 -9.03
N ALA A 247 -18.56 -25.02 -9.41
CA ALA A 247 -17.58 -24.18 -10.10
C ALA A 247 -16.32 -23.91 -9.27
N VAL A 248 -16.48 -23.54 -7.99
CA VAL A 248 -15.35 -23.35 -7.06
C VAL A 248 -14.54 -24.63 -6.90
N THR A 249 -15.23 -25.76 -6.73
CA THR A 249 -14.58 -27.08 -6.60
C THR A 249 -13.75 -27.39 -7.85
N ARG A 250 -14.28 -27.15 -9.06
CA ARG A 250 -13.53 -27.34 -10.31
C ARG A 250 -12.27 -26.48 -10.39
N LEU A 251 -12.30 -25.25 -9.88
CA LEU A 251 -11.13 -24.37 -9.88
C LEU A 251 -10.04 -24.87 -8.91
N LEU A 252 -10.42 -25.24 -7.69
CA LEU A 252 -9.48 -25.79 -6.69
C LEU A 252 -8.87 -27.13 -7.14
N HIS A 253 -9.69 -27.99 -7.74
CA HIS A 253 -9.28 -29.33 -8.21
C HIS A 253 -8.70 -29.34 -9.63
N SER A 254 -8.46 -28.17 -10.23
CA SER A 254 -8.10 -28.03 -11.64
C SER A 254 -6.71 -28.60 -12.00
N GLY A 255 -5.84 -28.80 -11.03
CA GLY A 255 -4.41 -29.10 -11.25
C GLY A 255 -3.57 -27.86 -11.56
N ILE A 256 -4.18 -26.68 -11.66
CA ILE A 256 -3.48 -25.40 -11.81
C ILE A 256 -2.77 -25.08 -10.48
N PRO A 257 -1.52 -24.61 -10.51
CA PRO A 257 -0.84 -24.11 -9.32
C PRO A 257 -1.68 -23.05 -8.58
N LEU A 258 -1.87 -23.26 -7.28
CA LEU A 258 -2.61 -22.41 -6.37
C LEU A 258 -1.67 -21.63 -5.46
N SER A 259 -2.04 -20.39 -5.16
CA SER A 259 -1.31 -19.49 -4.28
C SER A 259 -2.23 -18.87 -3.27
N PHE A 260 -1.73 -18.66 -2.07
CA PHE A 260 -2.48 -18.08 -0.98
C PHE A 260 -1.66 -17.00 -0.28
N HIS A 261 -2.35 -16.19 0.52
CA HIS A 261 -1.73 -15.39 1.56
C HIS A 261 -2.06 -15.98 2.92
N PHE A 262 -1.10 -16.67 3.53
CA PHE A 262 -1.29 -17.41 4.79
C PHE A 262 -2.29 -18.57 4.64
N GLY A 263 -2.06 -19.40 3.62
CA GLY A 263 -2.95 -20.44 3.15
C GLY A 263 -3.24 -21.54 4.15
N THR A 264 -2.41 -21.78 5.18
CA THR A 264 -2.72 -22.74 6.24
C THR A 264 -4.08 -22.49 6.89
N PHE A 265 -4.45 -21.21 7.08
CA PHE A 265 -5.78 -20.87 7.57
C PHE A 265 -6.85 -21.18 6.53
N ASP A 266 -6.64 -20.72 5.29
CA ASP A 266 -7.64 -20.80 4.22
C ASP A 266 -7.93 -22.25 3.84
N THR A 267 -6.91 -23.09 3.71
CA THR A 267 -7.06 -24.53 3.44
C THR A 267 -7.81 -25.21 4.59
N THR A 268 -7.45 -24.95 5.85
CA THR A 268 -8.19 -25.51 7.00
C THR A 268 -9.68 -25.16 6.96
N VAL A 269 -10.02 -23.90 6.68
CA VAL A 269 -11.43 -23.47 6.61
C VAL A 269 -12.13 -24.04 5.37
N LEU A 270 -11.46 -24.11 4.22
CA LEU A 270 -11.98 -24.76 3.02
C LEU A 270 -12.32 -26.23 3.28
N ASP A 271 -11.46 -26.95 3.99
CA ASP A 271 -11.72 -28.35 4.33
C ASP A 271 -12.92 -28.51 5.28
N LEU A 272 -12.98 -27.69 6.33
CA LEU A 272 -14.11 -27.64 7.26
C LEU A 272 -15.45 -27.31 6.57
N ASN A 273 -15.40 -26.60 5.45
CA ASN A 273 -16.56 -26.26 4.64
C ASN A 273 -16.82 -27.25 3.49
N GLY A 274 -16.09 -28.38 3.44
CA GLY A 274 -16.30 -29.52 2.56
C GLY A 274 -15.78 -29.33 1.13
N TYR A 275 -14.64 -28.65 0.98
CA TYR A 275 -13.93 -28.55 -0.32
C TYR A 275 -12.87 -29.64 -0.51
N GLU A 276 -12.76 -30.59 0.42
CA GLU A 276 -11.94 -31.81 0.32
C GLU A 276 -10.48 -31.50 -0.02
N VAL A 277 -9.79 -30.79 0.87
CA VAL A 277 -8.45 -30.24 0.62
C VAL A 277 -7.44 -31.32 0.25
N ASP A 278 -7.53 -32.51 0.88
CA ASP A 278 -6.65 -33.64 0.61
C ASP A 278 -6.60 -34.04 -0.88
N ASN A 279 -7.65 -33.76 -1.65
CA ASN A 279 -7.74 -34.11 -3.06
C ASN A 279 -6.97 -33.14 -3.99
N TRP A 280 -6.63 -31.95 -3.51
CA TRP A 280 -6.00 -30.89 -4.32
C TRP A 280 -4.88 -30.13 -3.64
N ILE A 281 -4.52 -30.45 -2.40
CA ILE A 281 -3.45 -29.77 -1.66
C ILE A 281 -2.11 -29.78 -2.39
N GLN A 282 -1.85 -30.79 -3.23
CA GLN A 282 -0.69 -30.85 -4.12
C GLN A 282 -0.60 -29.67 -5.10
N ASN A 283 -1.73 -28.98 -5.36
CA ASN A 283 -1.78 -27.79 -6.21
C ASN A 283 -1.37 -26.53 -5.44
N TYR A 284 -1.36 -26.50 -4.10
CA TYR A 284 -0.87 -25.36 -3.32
C TYR A 284 0.64 -25.23 -3.46
N LYS A 285 1.08 -24.32 -4.33
CA LYS A 285 2.48 -24.18 -4.76
C LYS A 285 3.18 -22.93 -4.25
N TRP A 286 2.43 -21.95 -3.73
CA TRP A 286 3.03 -20.70 -3.25
C TRP A 286 2.27 -20.06 -2.11
N ASP A 287 2.99 -19.58 -1.10
CA ASP A 287 2.43 -18.75 -0.05
C ASP A 287 3.18 -17.41 0.06
N THR A 288 2.46 -16.31 -0.18
CA THR A 288 3.08 -14.97 -0.19
C THR A 288 3.53 -14.50 1.20
N HIS A 289 2.90 -15.01 2.26
CA HIS A 289 3.27 -14.71 3.64
C HIS A 289 4.55 -15.48 4.04
N THR A 290 4.67 -16.76 3.65
CA THR A 290 5.89 -17.56 3.81
C THR A 290 7.04 -17.01 2.97
N ALA A 291 6.80 -16.69 1.70
CA ALA A 291 7.83 -16.09 0.83
C ALA A 291 8.39 -14.80 1.42
N GLN A 292 7.52 -13.92 1.97
CA GLN A 292 7.97 -12.71 2.64
C GLN A 292 8.83 -13.01 3.87
N HIS A 293 8.46 -14.02 4.66
CA HIS A 293 9.22 -14.42 5.85
C HIS A 293 10.63 -14.89 5.49
N VAL A 294 10.76 -15.67 4.41
CA VAL A 294 12.04 -16.17 3.90
C VAL A 294 12.91 -15.04 3.36
N MET A 295 12.33 -14.14 2.56
CA MET A 295 13.07 -13.04 1.95
C MET A 295 13.49 -11.99 2.98
N TRP A 296 12.58 -11.63 3.90
CA TRP A 296 12.75 -10.50 4.80
C TRP A 296 12.16 -10.77 6.19
N LEU A 297 12.86 -11.59 6.96
CA LEU A 297 12.46 -12.03 8.31
C LEU A 297 11.96 -10.90 9.24
N GLU A 298 12.57 -9.72 9.19
CA GLU A 298 12.24 -8.60 10.08
C GLU A 298 11.14 -7.66 9.55
N LEU A 299 10.78 -7.77 8.27
CA LEU A 299 9.76 -6.90 7.67
C LEU A 299 8.36 -7.45 7.92
N PRO A 300 7.33 -6.59 7.97
CA PRO A 300 5.95 -7.05 8.05
C PRO A 300 5.61 -7.98 6.89
N ARG A 301 4.62 -8.85 7.14
CA ARG A 301 4.16 -9.89 6.21
C ARG A 301 2.66 -9.89 5.99
N SER A 302 1.96 -8.84 6.42
CA SER A 302 0.54 -8.70 6.11
C SER A 302 0.34 -8.33 4.65
N LEU A 303 -0.75 -8.79 4.04
CA LEU A 303 -1.08 -8.46 2.66
C LEU A 303 -1.16 -6.95 2.41
N ALA A 304 -1.59 -6.16 3.41
CA ALA A 304 -1.60 -4.70 3.33
C ALA A 304 -0.19 -4.13 3.15
N PHE A 305 0.80 -4.68 3.87
CA PHE A 305 2.19 -4.30 3.69
C PHE A 305 2.73 -4.77 2.35
N LEU A 306 2.50 -6.03 1.96
CA LEU A 306 2.95 -6.57 0.67
C LEU A 306 2.41 -5.74 -0.49
N ASN A 307 1.13 -5.38 -0.47
CA ASN A 307 0.54 -4.45 -1.42
C ASN A 307 1.32 -3.13 -1.51
N SER A 308 1.74 -2.57 -0.37
CA SER A 308 2.49 -1.30 -0.35
C SER A 308 3.91 -1.38 -0.92
N VAL A 309 4.47 -2.58 -1.12
CA VAL A 309 5.87 -2.76 -1.57
C VAL A 309 6.00 -3.54 -2.89
N TYR A 310 5.10 -4.48 -3.17
CA TYR A 310 5.17 -5.44 -4.28
C TYR A 310 3.99 -5.35 -5.25
N SER A 311 3.24 -4.24 -5.31
CA SER A 311 2.28 -4.02 -6.40
C SER A 311 2.89 -3.13 -7.49
N HIS A 312 2.61 -3.39 -8.76
CA HIS A 312 3.06 -2.52 -9.87
C HIS A 312 2.12 -2.55 -11.10
N PRO A 313 1.48 -1.41 -11.45
CA PRO A 313 1.49 -0.15 -10.71
C PRO A 313 0.84 -0.31 -9.32
N ARG A 314 1.30 0.45 -8.31
CA ARG A 314 0.89 0.20 -6.92
C ARG A 314 -0.60 0.48 -6.69
N ARG A 315 -1.33 -0.50 -6.15
CA ARG A 315 -2.72 -0.29 -5.72
C ARG A 315 -2.74 0.60 -4.48
N PRO A 316 -3.55 1.67 -4.45
CA PRO A 316 -3.72 2.46 -3.24
C PRO A 316 -4.23 1.61 -2.07
N TYR A 317 -3.95 2.04 -0.85
CA TYR A 317 -4.46 1.40 0.35
C TYR A 317 -6.00 1.30 0.34
N TYR A 318 -6.53 0.08 0.20
CA TYR A 318 -7.96 -0.20 0.12
C TYR A 318 -8.52 -0.88 1.39
N LYS A 319 -7.65 -1.31 2.33
CA LYS A 319 -8.09 -2.09 3.50
C LYS A 319 -9.00 -1.33 4.49
N HIS A 320 -9.08 0.00 4.39
CA HIS A 320 -10.06 0.79 5.15
C HIS A 320 -11.52 0.47 4.78
N GLU A 321 -11.75 -0.07 3.59
CA GLU A 321 -13.08 -0.47 3.11
C GLU A 321 -13.62 -1.70 3.86
N ARG A 322 -12.75 -2.44 4.58
CA ARG A 322 -13.10 -3.69 5.26
C ARG A 322 -14.20 -3.51 6.30
N LYS A 323 -14.20 -2.44 7.11
CA LYS A 323 -15.09 -2.35 8.28
C LYS A 323 -15.46 -0.91 8.65
N GLY A 324 -15.97 -0.11 7.70
CA GLY A 324 -16.53 1.22 7.99
C GLY A 324 -15.73 2.00 9.03
N GLU A 325 -14.54 2.48 8.66
CA GLU A 325 -13.69 3.43 9.40
C GLU A 325 -13.16 3.08 10.81
N ALA A 326 -13.46 1.94 11.48
CA ALA A 326 -13.03 1.79 12.90
C ALA A 326 -12.45 0.44 13.38
N GLY A 327 -12.30 -0.58 12.54
CA GLY A 327 -11.81 -1.92 12.96
C GLY A 327 -10.34 -2.22 12.64
N ASP A 328 -9.77 -3.21 13.33
CA ASP A 328 -8.46 -3.81 13.03
C ASP A 328 -8.45 -4.37 11.60
N ALA A 329 -7.48 -3.93 10.79
CA ALA A 329 -7.44 -4.21 9.34
C ALA A 329 -7.13 -5.67 9.02
N ASP A 330 -6.61 -6.44 10.00
CA ASP A 330 -6.06 -7.79 9.78
C ASP A 330 -7.01 -8.95 10.19
N SER A 331 -8.23 -8.69 10.69
CA SER A 331 -9.14 -9.78 11.14
C SER A 331 -9.92 -10.46 10.00
N LYS A 332 -9.76 -11.78 9.77
CA LYS A 332 -10.48 -12.58 8.73
C LYS A 332 -12.02 -12.69 8.88
N SER A 333 -12.58 -12.40 10.06
CA SER A 333 -14.02 -12.50 10.30
C SER A 333 -14.76 -11.17 10.05
N TRP A 334 -15.82 -11.23 9.25
CA TRP A 334 -16.69 -10.08 8.92
C TRP A 334 -17.93 -10.00 9.81
N ASN A 335 -18.60 -8.85 9.80
CA ASN A 335 -19.90 -8.67 10.45
C ASN A 335 -20.97 -8.40 9.37
N PRO A 336 -21.91 -9.33 9.14
CA PRO A 336 -22.94 -9.19 8.11
C PRO A 336 -23.86 -7.97 8.31
N LYS A 337 -23.94 -7.43 9.54
CA LYS A 337 -24.74 -6.25 9.85
C LYS A 337 -24.03 -4.94 9.46
N MET A 338 -22.72 -4.97 9.23
CA MET A 338 -21.91 -3.76 8.98
C MET A 338 -21.43 -3.63 7.53
N THR A 339 -21.30 -4.73 6.80
CA THR A 339 -20.79 -4.73 5.42
C THR A 339 -21.77 -5.40 4.48
N LYS A 340 -22.09 -4.73 3.36
CA LYS A 340 -22.89 -5.33 2.28
C LYS A 340 -22.09 -6.45 1.60
N LYS A 341 -22.76 -7.58 1.30
CA LYS A 341 -22.15 -8.75 0.64
C LYS A 341 -21.38 -8.40 -0.64
N HIS A 342 -21.90 -7.49 -1.47
CA HIS A 342 -21.20 -7.03 -2.66
C HIS A 342 -19.87 -6.34 -2.36
N THR A 343 -19.83 -5.45 -1.36
CA THR A 343 -18.60 -4.74 -0.95
C THR A 343 -17.55 -5.72 -0.45
N LEU A 344 -17.96 -6.73 0.32
CA LEU A 344 -17.09 -7.81 0.75
C LEU A 344 -16.45 -8.54 -0.44
N MET A 345 -17.25 -8.91 -1.44
CA MET A 345 -16.75 -9.65 -2.60
C MET A 345 -15.81 -8.81 -3.47
N VAL A 346 -16.08 -7.51 -3.66
CA VAL A 346 -15.15 -6.60 -4.35
C VAL A 346 -13.84 -6.45 -3.58
N TYR A 347 -13.91 -6.32 -2.26
CA TYR A 347 -12.72 -6.28 -1.40
C TYR A 347 -11.89 -7.56 -1.54
N ASN A 348 -12.53 -8.73 -1.53
CA ASN A 348 -11.84 -10.02 -1.66
C ASN A 348 -11.22 -10.19 -3.07
N CYS A 349 -11.84 -9.67 -4.13
CA CYS A 349 -11.18 -9.57 -5.46
C CYS A 349 -9.86 -8.77 -5.40
N ARG A 350 -9.83 -7.67 -4.64
CA ARG A 350 -8.59 -6.89 -4.45
C ARG A 350 -7.53 -7.66 -3.66
N ASP A 351 -7.95 -8.45 -2.67
CA ASP A 351 -7.03 -9.30 -1.90
C ASP A 351 -6.40 -10.39 -2.74
N VAL A 352 -7.16 -11.08 -3.60
CA VAL A 352 -6.57 -12.07 -4.52
C VAL A 352 -5.67 -11.44 -5.58
N CYS A 353 -6.02 -10.27 -6.14
CA CYS A 353 -5.12 -9.56 -7.05
C CYS A 353 -3.84 -9.10 -6.35
N SER A 354 -3.93 -8.58 -5.13
CA SER A 354 -2.75 -8.19 -4.32
C SER A 354 -1.85 -9.39 -4.00
N THR A 355 -2.45 -10.55 -3.74
CA THR A 355 -1.75 -11.82 -3.55
C THR A 355 -1.02 -12.23 -4.84
N GLN A 356 -1.70 -12.14 -5.98
CA GLN A 356 -1.13 -12.42 -7.30
C GLN A 356 0.08 -11.51 -7.61
N GLU A 357 -0.07 -10.21 -7.42
CA GLU A 357 1.01 -9.24 -7.67
C GLU A 357 2.21 -9.52 -6.76
N SER A 358 1.95 -9.77 -5.48
CA SER A 358 2.98 -10.12 -4.50
C SER A 358 3.71 -11.40 -4.88
N ARG A 359 2.99 -12.46 -5.29
CA ARG A 359 3.57 -13.73 -5.71
C ARG A 359 4.51 -13.53 -6.88
N VAL A 360 4.08 -12.86 -7.95
CA VAL A 360 4.91 -12.69 -9.16
C VAL A 360 6.23 -12.02 -8.82
N ILE A 361 6.21 -10.94 -8.03
CA ILE A 361 7.43 -10.22 -7.64
C ILE A 361 8.28 -11.03 -6.64
N GLN A 362 7.66 -11.77 -5.73
CA GLN A 362 8.39 -12.62 -4.79
C GLN A 362 9.06 -13.80 -5.50
N GLN A 363 8.40 -14.42 -6.48
CA GLN A 363 8.98 -15.48 -7.33
C GLN A 363 10.24 -14.96 -8.03
N GLU A 364 10.13 -13.83 -8.73
CA GLU A 364 11.29 -13.20 -9.38
C GLU A 364 12.41 -12.88 -8.39
N LYS A 365 12.07 -12.36 -7.21
CA LYS A 365 13.06 -12.01 -6.17
C LYS A 365 13.73 -13.21 -5.51
N ILE A 366 13.01 -14.32 -5.34
CA ILE A 366 13.55 -15.55 -4.79
C ILE A 366 14.46 -16.21 -5.82
N GLU A 367 14.03 -16.30 -7.08
CA GLU A 367 14.81 -16.86 -8.19
C GLU A 367 16.13 -16.11 -8.41
N ASN A 368 16.10 -14.78 -8.33
CA ASN A 368 17.28 -13.92 -8.51
C ASN A 368 17.98 -13.57 -7.19
N GLY A 369 17.50 -14.11 -6.07
CA GLY A 369 17.99 -13.82 -4.73
C GLY A 369 19.14 -14.73 -4.29
N PRO A 370 19.52 -14.67 -3.01
CA PRO A 370 20.40 -15.66 -2.40
C PRO A 370 19.83 -17.09 -2.56
N GLU A 371 20.65 -18.04 -2.98
CA GLU A 371 20.26 -19.46 -3.17
C GLU A 371 19.58 -20.07 -1.93
N SER A 372 19.96 -19.60 -0.74
CA SER A 372 19.33 -20.00 0.52
C SER A 372 17.83 -19.71 0.57
N TRP A 373 17.35 -18.65 -0.09
CA TRP A 373 15.92 -18.30 -0.08
C TRP A 373 15.07 -19.38 -0.74
N THR A 374 15.45 -19.84 -1.93
CA THR A 374 14.72 -20.91 -2.63
C THR A 374 14.64 -22.16 -1.75
N ARG A 375 15.79 -22.60 -1.21
CA ARG A 375 15.85 -23.79 -0.36
C ARG A 375 14.99 -23.69 0.91
N PHE A 376 15.01 -22.55 1.59
CA PHE A 376 14.20 -22.36 2.80
C PHE A 376 12.71 -22.26 2.46
N PHE A 377 12.35 -21.61 1.35
CA PHE A 377 10.98 -21.53 0.92
C PHE A 377 10.39 -22.91 0.59
N GLU A 378 11.12 -23.73 -0.18
CA GLU A 378 10.71 -25.11 -0.49
C GLU A 378 10.51 -25.94 0.79
N PHE A 379 11.46 -25.85 1.74
CA PHE A 379 11.36 -26.54 3.02
C PHE A 379 10.15 -26.12 3.87
N GLU A 380 9.83 -24.83 3.92
CA GLU A 380 8.67 -24.32 4.67
C GLU A 380 7.35 -24.69 4.00
N MET A 381 7.31 -24.81 2.67
CA MET A 381 6.12 -25.25 1.94
C MET A 381 5.85 -26.76 2.02
N GLU A 382 6.86 -27.57 2.39
CA GLU A 382 6.74 -29.02 2.59
C GLU A 382 6.24 -29.42 3.99
N GLN A 383 6.24 -28.50 4.96
CA GLN A 383 5.73 -28.71 6.32
C GLN A 383 4.23 -28.46 6.42
#